data_AF-A0A250L1V7-F1
#
_entry.id   AF-A0A250L1V7-F1
#
_cell.length_a   1.000
_cell.length_b   1.000
_cell.length_c   1.000
_cell.angle_alpha   90.00
_cell.angle_beta   90.00
_cell.angle_gamma   90.00
#
_symmetry.space_group_name_H-M   'P 1'
#
loop_
_entity.id
_entity.type
_entity.pdbx_description
1 polymer ?
#
loop_
_entity_poly.entity_id
_entity_poly.type
_entity_poly.pdbx_seq_one_letter_code
_entity_poly.pdbx_strand_id
1 'polypeptide(L)'
;MTNPSRQHGHLQADWPSEKAPRDTLVRTYTLVGIILAVFAEGLAAVVRMTPATGDGQLNPGMLIEPVVALAGLTAIVTVLMIVYRNLAFIRGMASERYFRTYASEAPAEWIERPARAYMNLLELPVLFYVVCSFMLTTGKFDRVQVALAWIFVATRCTHALIHIGSNYVPIRFAAFFAGFITLIVIWTRFAAQNI
;
A
#
# COMPACT_ATOMS: atom_id res chain seq x y z
N MET A 1 44.44 -41.99 -4.11
CA MET A 1 43.02 -42.40 -4.23
C MET A 1 42.60 -42.85 -2.82
N THR A 2 41.84 -42.09 -2.04
CA THR A 2 40.38 -41.87 -2.19
C THR A 2 39.94 -40.60 -1.42
N ASN A 3 38.98 -39.89 -2.01
CA ASN A 3 38.38 -38.64 -1.54
C ASN A 3 37.14 -38.95 -0.68
N PRO A 4 37.02 -38.49 0.59
CA PRO A 4 35.81 -38.66 1.38
C PRO A 4 34.89 -37.43 1.17
N SER A 5 34.26 -37.36 0.00
CA SER A 5 33.13 -36.45 -0.23
C SER A 5 31.87 -37.28 -0.43
N ARG A 6 30.95 -37.16 0.53
CA ARG A 6 29.49 -37.41 0.46
C ARG A 6 28.99 -37.93 1.80
N GLN A 7 28.59 -37.02 2.70
CA GLN A 7 27.43 -37.20 3.58
C GLN A 7 26.92 -35.81 4.02
N HIS A 8 26.50 -34.98 3.07
CA HIS A 8 25.52 -33.94 3.38
C HIS A 8 24.16 -34.52 3.01
N GLY A 9 23.49 -35.11 3.98
CA GLY A 9 22.09 -35.51 3.86
C GLY A 9 21.29 -34.26 3.52
N HIS A 10 20.76 -34.22 2.30
CA HIS A 10 19.77 -33.25 1.88
C HIS A 10 18.50 -33.54 2.69
N LEU A 11 18.36 -32.92 3.85
CA LEU A 11 17.07 -32.73 4.50
C LEU A 11 16.30 -31.73 3.65
N GLN A 12 15.76 -32.22 2.54
CA GLN A 12 14.73 -31.55 1.78
C GLN A 12 13.52 -31.54 2.71
N ALA A 13 13.37 -30.45 3.46
CA ALA A 13 12.21 -30.21 4.30
C ALA A 13 11.00 -30.19 3.36
N ASP A 14 10.28 -31.31 3.34
CA ASP A 14 9.06 -31.51 2.57
C ASP A 14 7.96 -30.68 3.24
N TRP A 15 8.00 -29.37 2.98
CA TRP A 15 7.01 -28.45 3.50
C TRP A 15 5.68 -28.79 2.81
N PRO A 16 4.61 -29.12 3.55
CA PRO A 16 3.32 -29.36 2.93
C PRO A 16 2.87 -28.07 2.24
N SER A 17 2.99 -28.03 0.91
CA SER A 17 2.47 -26.94 0.11
C SER A 17 0.96 -27.13 -0.03
N GLU A 18 0.24 -27.06 1.08
CA GLU A 18 -1.22 -27.12 1.07
C GLU A 18 -1.74 -25.80 0.52
N LYS A 19 -1.67 -25.69 -0.81
CA LYS A 19 -2.25 -24.59 -1.57
C LYS A 19 -3.75 -24.66 -1.31
N ALA A 20 -4.33 -23.56 -0.85
CA ALA A 20 -5.77 -23.48 -0.66
C ALA A 20 -6.52 -24.03 -1.89
N PRO A 21 -7.59 -24.81 -1.71
CA PRO A 21 -8.38 -25.35 -2.80
C PRO A 21 -8.74 -24.27 -3.82
N ARG A 22 -8.59 -24.57 -5.12
CA ARG A 22 -8.73 -23.60 -6.23
C ARG A 22 -10.07 -22.86 -6.18
N ASP A 23 -11.14 -23.58 -5.85
CA ASP A 23 -12.50 -23.08 -5.65
C ASP A 23 -12.59 -22.01 -4.55
N THR A 24 -11.86 -22.20 -3.44
CA THR A 24 -11.79 -21.22 -2.35
C THR A 24 -11.10 -19.93 -2.78
N LEU A 25 -10.02 -20.04 -3.56
CA LEU A 25 -9.33 -18.90 -4.15
C LEU A 25 -10.23 -18.14 -5.13
N VAL A 26 -10.86 -18.85 -6.07
CA VAL A 26 -11.77 -18.25 -7.06
C VAL A 26 -12.88 -17.48 -6.35
N ARG A 27 -13.57 -18.11 -5.39
CA ARG A 27 -14.63 -17.45 -4.61
C ARG A 27 -14.13 -16.20 -3.89
N THR A 28 -12.95 -16.24 -3.27
CA THR A 28 -12.37 -15.10 -2.57
C THR A 28 -12.10 -13.94 -3.52
N TYR A 29 -11.48 -14.19 -4.67
CA TYR A 29 -11.18 -13.14 -5.65
C TYR A 29 -12.43 -12.62 -6.36
N THR A 30 -13.45 -13.46 -6.59
CA THR A 30 -14.74 -13.00 -7.10
C THR A 30 -15.41 -12.05 -6.11
N LEU A 31 -15.44 -12.38 -4.81
CA LEU A 31 -15.98 -11.50 -3.77
C LEU A 31 -15.22 -10.17 -3.68
N VAL A 32 -13.89 -10.22 -3.69
CA VAL A 32 -13.05 -9.02 -3.72
C VAL A 32 -13.36 -8.17 -4.96
N GLY A 33 -13.49 -8.79 -6.13
CA GLY A 33 -13.85 -8.10 -7.37
C GLY A 33 -15.20 -7.40 -7.30
N ILE A 34 -16.23 -8.06 -6.75
CA ILE A 34 -17.56 -7.46 -6.56
C ILE A 34 -17.47 -6.26 -5.61
N ILE A 35 -16.77 -6.40 -4.48
CA ILE A 35 -16.59 -5.31 -3.51
C ILE A 35 -15.91 -4.11 -4.16
N LEU A 36 -14.85 -4.34 -4.95
CA LEU A 36 -14.13 -3.28 -5.65
C LEU A 36 -14.99 -2.60 -6.72
N ALA A 37 -15.81 -3.36 -7.45
CA ALA A 37 -16.73 -2.82 -8.44
C ALA A 37 -17.81 -1.93 -7.78
N VAL A 38 -18.40 -2.39 -6.68
CA VAL A 38 -19.38 -1.60 -5.91
C VAL A 38 -18.72 -0.34 -5.34
N PHE A 39 -17.50 -0.44 -4.82
CA PHE A 39 -16.75 0.71 -4.33
C PHE A 39 -16.47 1.73 -5.45
N ALA A 40 -16.01 1.26 -6.61
CA ALA A 40 -15.75 2.11 -7.77
C ALA A 40 -17.02 2.84 -8.25
N GLU A 41 -18.14 2.11 -8.35
CA GLU A 41 -19.43 2.72 -8.71
C GLU A 41 -19.92 3.72 -7.66
N GLY A 42 -19.71 3.43 -6.37
CA GLY A 42 -20.02 4.38 -5.30
C GLY A 42 -19.25 5.69 -5.45
N LEU A 43 -17.94 5.64 -5.70
CA LEU A 43 -17.12 6.83 -5.95
C LEU A 43 -17.58 7.57 -7.22
N ALA A 44 -17.83 6.83 -8.30
CA ALA A 44 -18.27 7.40 -9.56
C ALA A 44 -19.65 8.06 -9.42
N ALA A 45 -20.57 7.46 -8.66
CA ALA A 45 -21.88 8.03 -8.37
C ALA A 45 -21.77 9.35 -7.59
N VAL A 46 -20.94 9.40 -6.55
CA VAL A 46 -20.68 10.64 -5.79
C VAL A 46 -20.16 11.76 -6.70
N VAL A 47 -19.23 11.43 -7.60
CA VAL A 47 -18.68 12.38 -8.56
C VAL A 47 -19.72 12.85 -9.58
N ARG A 48 -20.56 11.95 -10.10
CA ARG A 48 -21.65 12.30 -11.04
C ARG A 48 -22.74 13.16 -10.39
N MET A 49 -23.05 12.91 -9.12
CA MET A 49 -24.07 13.63 -8.37
C MET A 49 -23.61 15.02 -7.91
N THR A 50 -22.29 15.25 -7.82
CA THR A 50 -21.73 16.53 -7.37
C THR A 50 -21.03 17.23 -8.53
N PRO A 51 -21.68 18.24 -9.16
CA PRO A 51 -21.07 18.99 -10.25
C PRO A 51 -19.70 19.53 -9.85
N ALA A 52 -18.80 19.65 -10.83
CA ALA A 52 -17.50 20.29 -10.66
C ALA A 52 -17.63 21.83 -10.62
N THR A 53 -18.68 22.35 -9.98
CA THR A 53 -18.83 23.78 -9.75
C THR A 53 -17.88 24.20 -8.64
N GLY A 54 -17.10 25.26 -8.89
CA GLY A 54 -16.18 25.79 -7.90
C GLY A 54 -16.92 26.27 -6.67
N ASP A 55 -16.97 25.42 -5.64
CA ASP A 55 -17.32 25.85 -4.29
C ASP A 55 -16.36 27.00 -3.95
N GLY A 56 -16.89 28.13 -3.46
CA GLY A 56 -16.09 29.32 -3.15
C GLY A 56 -14.84 28.97 -2.32
N GLN A 57 -13.77 29.76 -2.47
CA GLN A 57 -12.43 29.51 -1.91
C GLN A 57 -12.44 28.65 -0.63
N LEU A 58 -12.23 27.35 -0.79
CA LEU A 58 -12.08 26.44 0.35
C LEU A 58 -10.75 26.73 1.02
N ASN A 59 -10.70 26.53 2.33
CA ASN A 59 -9.45 26.67 3.08
C ASN A 59 -8.43 25.63 2.55
N PRO A 60 -7.26 26.03 2.03
CA PRO A 60 -6.22 25.11 1.57
C PRO A 60 -5.79 24.09 2.64
N GLY A 61 -5.93 24.43 3.93
CA GLY A 61 -5.68 23.55 5.06
C GLY A 61 -6.42 22.21 4.97
N MET A 62 -7.64 22.20 4.45
CA MET A 62 -8.46 20.98 4.31
C MET A 62 -7.81 19.93 3.41
N LEU A 63 -7.02 20.35 2.42
CA LEU A 63 -6.30 19.45 1.53
C LEU A 63 -4.88 19.13 2.05
N ILE A 64 -4.29 20.05 2.83
CA ILE A 64 -2.99 19.83 3.47
C ILE A 64 -3.08 18.76 4.55
N GLU A 65 -4.18 18.70 5.31
CA GLU A 65 -4.38 17.70 6.36
C GLU A 65 -4.19 16.24 5.89
N PRO A 66 -4.87 15.74 4.84
CA PRO A 66 -4.64 14.38 4.35
C PRO A 66 -3.24 14.17 3.77
N VAL A 67 -2.62 15.22 3.18
CA VAL A 67 -1.22 15.18 2.71
C VAL A 67 -0.26 14.94 3.89
N VAL A 68 -0.41 15.70 4.97
CA VAL A 68 0.40 15.54 6.19
C VAL A 68 0.13 14.19 6.85
N ALA A 69 -1.13 13.74 6.89
CA ALA A 69 -1.48 12.43 7.44
C ALA A 69 -0.79 11.29 6.68
N LEU A 70 -0.74 11.35 5.35
CA LEU A 70 -0.05 10.35 4.54
C LEU A 70 1.47 10.39 4.73
N ALA A 71 2.05 11.58 4.82
CA ALA A 71 3.48 11.75 5.09
C ALA A 71 3.83 11.18 6.49
N GLY A 72 2.96 11.41 7.47
CA GLY A 72 3.05 10.82 8.81
C GLY A 72 2.98 9.29 8.78
N LEU A 73 2.07 8.70 8.00
CA LEU A 73 2.02 7.24 7.82
C LEU A 73 3.32 6.70 7.24
N THR A 74 3.85 7.33 6.18
CA THR A 74 5.14 6.95 5.59
C THR A 74 6.25 7.01 6.63
N ALA A 75 6.35 8.09 7.40
CA ALA A 75 7.36 8.26 8.44
C ALA A 75 7.24 7.18 9.53
N ILE A 76 6.04 6.87 9.99
CA ILE A 76 5.78 5.80 10.97
C ILE A 76 6.28 4.46 10.43
N VAL A 77 5.93 4.11 9.19
CA VAL A 77 6.35 2.85 8.57
C VAL A 77 7.87 2.79 8.36
N THR A 78 8.51 3.91 8.00
CA THR A 78 9.98 4.02 7.93
C THR A 78 10.63 3.75 9.28
N VAL A 79 10.13 4.37 10.35
CA VAL A 79 10.64 4.13 11.71
C VAL A 79 10.46 2.67 12.12
N LEU A 80 9.29 2.08 11.86
CA LEU A 80 9.04 0.66 12.13
C LEU A 80 10.03 -0.24 11.39
N MET A 81 10.28 0.02 10.10
CA MET A 81 11.28 -0.71 9.32
C MET A 81 12.69 -0.62 9.94
N ILE A 82 13.12 0.58 10.31
CA ILE A 82 14.44 0.81 10.92
C ILE A 82 14.55 0.03 12.24
N VAL A 83 13.54 0.14 13.10
CA VAL A 83 13.50 -0.57 14.40
C VAL A 83 13.57 -2.08 14.21
N TYR A 84 12.76 -2.64 13.31
CA TYR A 84 12.69 -4.09 13.10
C TYR A 84 14.00 -4.65 12.55
N ARG A 85 14.61 -3.97 11.58
CA ARG A 85 15.90 -4.39 11.01
C ARG A 85 17.04 -4.28 12.02
N ASN A 86 17.09 -3.19 12.79
CA ASN A 86 18.12 -3.01 13.82
C ASN A 86 17.98 -4.04 14.95
N LEU A 87 16.76 -4.31 15.42
CA LEU A 87 16.51 -5.34 16.43
C LEU A 87 16.87 -6.73 15.91
N ALA A 88 16.56 -7.03 14.64
CA ALA A 88 16.94 -8.30 14.02
C ALA A 88 18.47 -8.46 13.94
N PHE A 89 19.18 -7.40 13.57
CA PHE A 89 20.64 -7.39 13.53
C PHE A 89 21.26 -7.56 14.93
N ILE A 90 20.82 -6.78 15.92
CA ILE A 90 21.34 -6.84 17.29
C ILE A 90 21.09 -8.21 17.93
N ARG A 91 19.95 -8.85 17.63
CA ARG A 91 19.60 -10.19 18.12
C ARG A 91 20.23 -11.33 17.32
N GLY A 92 21.06 -11.04 16.31
CA GLY A 92 21.69 -12.05 15.46
C GLY A 92 20.72 -12.80 14.54
N MET A 93 19.49 -12.28 14.36
CA MET A 93 18.46 -12.87 13.49
C MET A 93 18.61 -12.45 12.03
N ALA A 94 19.47 -11.47 11.74
CA ALA A 94 19.80 -11.02 10.40
C ALA A 94 21.32 -10.74 10.30
N SER A 95 21.93 -11.20 9.22
CA SER A 95 23.37 -11.01 9.00
C SER A 95 23.67 -9.66 8.33
N GLU A 96 24.84 -9.08 8.59
CA GLU A 96 25.33 -7.90 7.87
C GLU A 96 25.38 -8.16 6.35
N ARG A 97 25.80 -9.38 5.97
CA ARG A 97 25.87 -9.80 4.57
C ARG A 97 24.51 -9.72 3.87
N TYR A 98 23.43 -10.04 4.59
CA TYR A 98 22.07 -9.91 4.07
C TYR A 98 21.75 -8.47 3.70
N PHE A 99 21.96 -7.53 4.61
CA PHE A 99 21.63 -6.12 4.35
C PHE A 99 22.57 -5.46 3.32
N ARG A 100 23.79 -5.96 3.16
CA ARG A 100 24.74 -5.43 2.17
C ARG A 100 24.43 -5.85 0.74
N THR A 101 24.08 -7.13 0.52
CA THR A 101 23.97 -7.67 -0.84
C THR A 101 22.62 -8.30 -1.17
N TYR A 102 21.72 -8.45 -0.20
CA TYR A 102 20.46 -9.20 -0.31
C TYR A 102 20.61 -10.61 -0.90
N ALA A 103 21.82 -11.17 -0.84
CA ALA A 103 22.20 -12.42 -1.51
C ALA A 103 22.43 -13.59 -0.54
N SER A 104 22.33 -13.33 0.77
CA SER A 104 22.33 -14.38 1.78
C SER A 104 20.91 -14.78 2.15
N GLU A 105 20.80 -15.77 3.02
CA GLU A 105 19.53 -16.23 3.57
C GLU A 105 18.73 -15.06 4.15
N ALA A 106 17.46 -14.98 3.76
CA ALA A 106 16.58 -13.90 4.18
C ALA A 106 16.17 -14.08 5.64
N PRO A 107 16.13 -12.99 6.44
CA PRO A 107 15.62 -13.05 7.79
C PRO A 107 14.12 -13.37 7.77
N ALA A 108 13.59 -13.72 8.94
CA ALA A 108 12.18 -14.04 9.10
C ALA A 108 11.27 -12.97 8.47
N GLU A 109 10.20 -13.40 7.79
CA GLU A 109 9.39 -12.53 6.93
C GLU A 109 8.90 -11.26 7.63
N TRP A 110 8.54 -11.35 8.92
CA TRP A 110 8.04 -10.23 9.72
C TRP A 110 9.06 -9.07 9.85
N ILE A 111 10.35 -9.32 9.64
CA ILE A 111 11.42 -8.30 9.66
C ILE A 111 11.39 -7.47 8.37
N GLU A 112 11.05 -8.08 7.23
CA GLU A 112 11.04 -7.42 5.91
C GLU A 112 9.67 -6.87 5.51
N ARG A 113 8.58 -7.27 6.19
CA ARG A 113 7.23 -6.75 5.92
C ARG A 113 7.14 -5.21 6.00
N PRO A 114 7.70 -4.52 7.01
CA PRO A 114 7.68 -3.05 7.05
C PRO A 114 8.45 -2.41 5.89
N ALA A 115 9.57 -3.02 5.45
CA ALA A 115 10.34 -2.51 4.32
C ALA A 115 9.54 -2.58 3.00
N ARG A 116 8.83 -3.69 2.78
CA ARG A 116 7.95 -3.86 1.61
C ARG A 116 6.74 -2.92 1.68
N ALA A 117 6.17 -2.72 2.86
CA ALA A 117 5.10 -1.76 3.08
C ALA A 117 5.57 -0.32 2.81
N TYR A 118 6.78 0.03 3.24
CA TYR A 118 7.41 1.33 2.97
C TYR A 118 7.56 1.58 1.47
N MET A 119 8.14 0.63 0.72
CA MET A 119 8.30 0.77 -0.73
C MET A 119 6.96 1.00 -1.43
N ASN A 120 5.91 0.28 -1.02
CA ASN A 120 4.58 0.49 -1.58
C ASN A 120 3.98 1.88 -1.27
N LEU A 121 4.26 2.43 -0.08
CA LEU A 121 3.89 3.80 0.28
C LEU A 121 4.66 4.88 -0.50
N LEU A 122 5.67 4.51 -1.29
CA LEU A 122 6.38 5.45 -2.17
C LEU A 122 5.93 5.39 -3.63
N GLU A 123 5.05 4.46 -4.00
CA GLU A 123 4.60 4.32 -5.39
C GLU A 123 3.38 5.21 -5.68
N LEU A 124 2.19 4.82 -5.17
CA LEU A 124 0.95 5.56 -5.42
C LEU A 124 0.87 6.90 -4.69
N PRO A 125 1.35 7.05 -3.44
CA PRO A 125 1.36 8.34 -2.75
C PRO A 125 2.10 9.47 -3.47
N VAL A 126 3.10 9.17 -4.31
CA VAL A 126 3.80 10.19 -5.09
C VAL A 126 2.84 10.89 -6.05
N LEU A 127 2.03 10.14 -6.79
CA LEU A 127 1.02 10.69 -7.69
C LEU A 127 -0.08 11.45 -6.94
N PHE A 128 -0.40 11.03 -5.72
CA PHE A 128 -1.33 11.75 -4.84
C PHE A 128 -0.75 13.11 -4.41
N TYR A 129 0.50 13.17 -3.97
CA TYR A 129 1.14 14.44 -3.61
C TYR A 129 1.21 15.40 -4.80
N VAL A 130 1.45 14.89 -6.01
CA VAL A 130 1.48 15.70 -7.24
C VAL A 130 0.11 16.34 -7.51
N VAL A 131 -0.98 15.57 -7.50
CA VAL A 131 -2.31 16.13 -7.79
C VAL A 131 -2.77 17.10 -6.71
N CYS A 132 -2.49 16.81 -5.43
CA CYS A 132 -2.77 17.75 -4.34
C CYS A 132 -1.96 19.05 -4.47
N SER A 133 -0.71 18.97 -4.93
CA SER A 133 0.10 20.16 -5.22
C SER A 133 -0.52 20.99 -6.34
N PHE A 134 -0.98 20.35 -7.42
CA PHE A 134 -1.68 21.06 -8.49
C PHE A 134 -2.96 21.73 -8.01
N MET A 135 -3.80 21.03 -7.25
CA MET A 135 -5.00 21.58 -6.64
C MET A 135 -4.72 22.81 -5.77
N LEU A 136 -3.66 22.77 -4.96
CA LEU A 136 -3.23 23.90 -4.12
C LEU A 136 -2.72 25.08 -4.96
N THR A 137 -1.99 24.81 -6.05
CA THR A 137 -1.46 25.86 -6.93
C THR A 137 -2.51 26.52 -7.81
N THR A 138 -3.48 25.76 -8.33
CA THR A 138 -4.55 26.30 -9.16
C THR A 138 -5.67 26.90 -8.32
N GLY A 139 -5.72 26.56 -7.03
CA GLY A 139 -6.83 26.89 -6.14
C GLY A 139 -8.14 26.18 -6.53
N LYS A 140 -8.08 25.17 -7.41
CA LYS A 140 -9.24 24.45 -7.93
C LYS A 140 -9.32 23.07 -7.30
N PHE A 141 -10.09 22.98 -6.23
CA PHE A 141 -10.53 21.75 -5.59
C PHE A 141 -11.87 21.99 -4.87
N ASP A 142 -12.56 20.92 -4.53
CA ASP A 142 -13.86 20.97 -3.83
C ASP A 142 -13.91 20.02 -2.63
N ARG A 143 -15.04 20.03 -1.91
CA ARG A 143 -15.24 19.15 -0.75
C ARG A 143 -15.17 17.67 -1.12
N VAL A 144 -15.55 17.31 -2.34
CA VAL A 144 -15.48 15.92 -2.82
C VAL A 144 -14.03 15.49 -2.98
N GLN A 145 -13.15 16.33 -3.52
CA GLN A 145 -11.72 16.03 -3.60
C GLN A 145 -11.07 15.90 -2.22
N VAL A 146 -11.46 16.73 -1.25
CA VAL A 146 -11.00 16.58 0.14
C VAL A 146 -11.46 15.23 0.73
N ALA A 147 -12.72 14.85 0.53
CA ALA A 147 -13.23 13.56 0.98
C ALA A 147 -12.51 12.37 0.31
N LEU A 148 -12.28 12.45 -1.01
CA LEU A 148 -11.53 11.44 -1.76
C LEU A 148 -10.07 11.34 -1.28
N ALA A 149 -9.44 12.47 -0.92
CA ALA A 149 -8.09 12.48 -0.35
C ALA A 149 -8.05 11.72 0.98
N TRP A 150 -9.01 11.92 1.87
CA TRP A 150 -9.12 11.15 3.11
C TRP A 150 -9.41 9.66 2.89
N ILE A 151 -10.27 9.33 1.92
CA ILE A 151 -10.50 7.93 1.51
C ILE A 151 -9.19 7.30 1.04
N PHE A 152 -8.41 8.01 0.22
CA PHE A 152 -7.11 7.53 -0.25
C PHE A 152 -6.18 7.25 0.94
N VAL A 153 -6.03 8.19 1.88
CA VAL A 153 -5.24 8.00 3.12
C VAL A 153 -5.71 6.77 3.89
N ALA A 154 -7.02 6.60 4.10
CA ALA A 154 -7.59 5.45 4.80
C ALA A 154 -7.26 4.11 4.12
N THR A 155 -7.29 4.07 2.77
CA THR A 155 -6.87 2.86 2.04
C THR A 155 -5.39 2.54 2.26
N ARG A 156 -4.52 3.58 2.35
CA ARG A 156 -3.08 3.41 2.58
C ARG A 156 -2.81 2.92 4.00
N CYS A 157 -3.49 3.47 5.00
CA CYS A 157 -3.42 3.00 6.38
C CYS A 157 -3.83 1.51 6.45
N THR A 158 -4.98 1.16 5.88
CA THR A 158 -5.48 -0.22 5.85
C THR A 158 -4.50 -1.17 5.17
N HIS A 159 -3.98 -0.77 4.00
CA HIS A 159 -3.01 -1.57 3.26
C HIS A 159 -1.72 -1.79 4.06
N ALA A 160 -1.16 -0.76 4.68
CA ALA A 160 0.05 -0.86 5.50
C ALA A 160 -0.16 -1.75 6.73
N LEU A 161 -1.29 -1.61 7.43
CA LEU A 161 -1.64 -2.44 8.59
C LEU A 161 -1.76 -3.92 8.22
N ILE A 162 -2.43 -4.24 7.12
CA ILE A 162 -2.53 -5.63 6.63
C ILE A 162 -1.16 -6.16 6.22
N HIS A 163 -0.36 -5.34 5.53
CA HIS A 163 0.96 -5.75 5.05
C HIS A 163 1.91 -6.09 6.20
N ILE A 164 1.94 -5.27 7.25
CA ILE A 164 2.82 -5.45 8.40
C ILE A 164 2.28 -6.55 9.34
N GLY A 165 0.97 -6.58 9.59
CA GLY A 165 0.32 -7.50 10.50
C GLY A 165 0.07 -8.90 9.92
N SER A 166 -1.10 -9.11 9.30
CA SER A 166 -1.59 -10.44 8.88
C SER A 166 -1.00 -10.94 7.57
N ASN A 167 -0.54 -10.03 6.70
CA ASN A 167 -0.01 -10.32 5.36
C ASN A 167 -0.96 -11.17 4.48
N TYR A 168 -2.28 -11.10 4.73
CA TYR A 168 -3.26 -11.84 3.94
C TYR A 168 -3.46 -11.18 2.57
N VAL A 169 -2.95 -11.85 1.53
CA VAL A 169 -2.78 -11.30 0.18
C VAL A 169 -4.08 -10.79 -0.47
N PRO A 170 -5.24 -11.49 -0.40
CA PRO A 170 -6.44 -11.01 -1.08
C PRO A 170 -6.98 -9.68 -0.54
N ILE A 171 -7.01 -9.50 0.79
CA ILE A 171 -7.46 -8.24 1.41
C ILE A 171 -6.43 -7.14 1.16
N ARG A 172 -5.13 -7.47 1.19
CA ARG A 172 -4.07 -6.54 0.82
C ARG A 172 -4.26 -6.04 -0.62
N PHE A 173 -4.50 -6.93 -1.56
CA PHE A 173 -4.76 -6.57 -2.96
C PHE A 173 -5.99 -5.65 -3.07
N ALA A 174 -7.09 -5.98 -2.37
CA ALA A 174 -8.28 -5.16 -2.34
C ALA A 174 -8.00 -3.73 -1.83
N ALA A 175 -7.28 -3.58 -0.71
CA ALA A 175 -6.93 -2.27 -0.15
C ALA A 175 -6.01 -1.46 -1.09
N PHE A 176 -5.04 -2.12 -1.73
CA PHE A 176 -4.18 -1.49 -2.74
C PHE A 176 -5.01 -0.96 -3.91
N PHE A 177 -5.85 -1.81 -4.50
CA PHE A 177 -6.62 -1.49 -5.70
C PHE A 177 -7.73 -0.47 -5.43
N ALA A 178 -8.37 -0.51 -4.26
CA ALA A 178 -9.33 0.52 -3.84
C ALA A 178 -8.69 1.92 -3.86
N GLY A 179 -7.48 2.07 -3.27
CA GLY A 179 -6.80 3.36 -3.32
C GLY A 179 -6.30 3.75 -4.71
N PHE A 180 -5.98 2.77 -5.58
CA PHE A 180 -5.67 3.05 -6.98
C PHE A 180 -6.90 3.62 -7.72
N ILE A 181 -8.07 3.03 -7.55
CA ILE A 181 -9.34 3.55 -8.08
C ILE A 181 -9.60 4.95 -7.54
N THR A 182 -9.50 5.16 -6.23
CA THR A 182 -9.69 6.49 -5.61
C THR A 182 -8.75 7.52 -6.22
N LEU A 183 -7.48 7.18 -6.42
CA LEU A 183 -6.50 8.08 -7.02
C LEU A 183 -6.87 8.44 -8.46
N ILE A 184 -7.32 7.49 -9.28
CA ILE A 184 -7.82 7.77 -10.63
C ILE A 184 -8.99 8.76 -10.57
N VAL A 185 -9.94 8.54 -9.66
CA VAL A 185 -11.11 9.42 -9.50
C VAL A 185 -10.70 10.84 -9.08
N ILE A 186 -9.69 10.99 -8.21
CA ILE A 186 -9.13 12.30 -7.84
C ILE A 186 -8.58 13.01 -9.09
N TRP A 187 -7.78 12.32 -9.90
CA TRP A 187 -7.19 12.88 -11.11
C TRP A 187 -8.23 13.25 -12.17
N THR A 188 -9.21 12.39 -12.43
CA THR A 188 -10.25 12.66 -13.44
C THR A 188 -11.12 13.83 -13.02
N ARG A 189 -11.47 13.94 -11.73
CA ARG A 189 -12.21 15.10 -11.21
C ARG A 189 -11.38 16.37 -11.30
N PHE A 190 -10.09 16.32 -10.99
CA PHE A 190 -9.19 17.47 -11.14
C PHE A 190 -9.12 17.93 -12.61
N ALA A 191 -8.93 17.00 -13.55
CA ALA A 191 -8.91 17.31 -14.97
C ALA A 191 -10.21 17.99 -15.42
N ALA A 192 -11.37 17.48 -14.99
CA ALA A 192 -12.68 18.06 -15.32
C ALA A 192 -12.91 19.49 -14.78
N GLN A 193 -12.12 19.95 -13.79
CA GLN A 193 -12.19 21.32 -13.24
C GLN A 193 -11.19 22.29 -13.91
N ASN A 194 -10.19 21.75 -14.61
CA ASN A 194 -9.03 22.51 -15.09
C ASN A 194 -8.92 22.55 -16.62
N ILE A 195 -9.65 21.69 -17.33
CA ILE A 195 -9.80 21.67 -18.79
C ILE A 195 -11.16 22.24 -19.13
#